data_AF-A0A3L7VWG9-F1
#
_entry.id   AF-A0A3L7VWG9-F1
#
_cell.length_a   1.000
_cell.length_b   1.000
_cell.length_c   1.000
_cell.angle_alpha   90.00
_cell.angle_beta   90.00
_cell.angle_gamma   90.00
#
_symmetry.space_group_name_H-M   'P 1'
#
loop_
_entity.id
_entity.type
_entity.pdbx_description
1 polymer ?
#
loop_
_entity_poly.entity_id
_entity_poly.type
_entity_poly.pdbx_seq_one_letter_code
_entity_poly.pdbx_strand_id
1 'polypeptide(L)'
;MRYHRVRIHAVDDPQYRAYIAKIMASKVNHKATRPASNRSLFGGEAEQIVREWLAQFHPLSDRRYVEYDERMGKQLQRKYRELDAVYEYDAQHYHVFEVKATSQVRSIGRGLRQLSETHSILRTVVPHVARTLILIDTGIISDEEVVALMQSDEAPFHAPATIRSFFAENNHIPLYDSVDYQPDRQIAVSVVRFPLADICALAEAQGIELHLDWSDEDEDPEEVETPAPTTYTSHDASDTSDDDNPFAAALRRAMDQS
;
A
#
# COMPACT_ATOMS: atom_id res chain seq x y z
N MET A 1 -2.74 22.63 8.81
CA MET A 1 -2.82 21.17 8.98
C MET A 1 -3.31 20.57 7.66
N ARG A 2 -2.67 19.52 7.12
CA ARG A 2 -3.03 18.90 5.83
C ARG A 2 -4.12 17.83 6.00
N TYR A 3 -4.05 17.08 7.10
CA TYR A 3 -4.94 15.97 7.43
C TYR A 3 -5.85 16.32 8.61
N HIS A 4 -7.09 15.85 8.57
CA HIS A 4 -8.14 16.11 9.54
C HIS A 4 -8.94 14.84 9.83
N ARG A 5 -9.60 14.80 10.99
CA ARG A 5 -10.52 13.71 11.40
C ARG A 5 -9.93 12.31 11.18
N VAL A 6 -8.65 12.15 11.51
CA VAL A 6 -7.96 10.88 11.34
C VAL A 6 -8.50 9.85 12.32
N ARG A 7 -8.72 8.63 11.84
CA ARG A 7 -9.14 7.49 12.66
C ARG A 7 -8.52 6.22 12.10
N ILE A 8 -8.13 5.33 12.99
CA ILE A 8 -7.69 3.97 12.65
C ILE A 8 -8.70 2.96 13.18
N HIS A 9 -9.12 2.04 12.31
CA HIS A 9 -10.21 1.10 12.57
C HIS A 9 -9.98 -0.24 11.87
N ALA A 10 -10.77 -1.24 12.25
CA ALA A 10 -10.75 -2.57 11.64
C ALA A 10 -11.61 -2.61 10.37
N VAL A 11 -11.50 -3.72 9.62
CA VAL A 11 -12.20 -3.93 8.34
C VAL A 11 -13.73 -3.94 8.49
N ASP A 12 -14.23 -4.31 9.66
CA ASP A 12 -15.65 -4.46 9.96
C ASP A 12 -16.35 -3.13 10.28
N ASP A 13 -15.59 -2.02 10.29
CA ASP A 13 -16.11 -0.69 10.56
C ASP A 13 -17.30 -0.33 9.63
N PRO A 14 -18.47 0.05 10.18
CA PRO A 14 -19.66 0.30 9.38
C PRO A 14 -19.49 1.38 8.30
N GLN A 15 -18.71 2.43 8.57
CA GLN A 15 -18.51 3.52 7.62
C GLN A 15 -17.62 3.06 6.47
N TYR A 16 -16.55 2.34 6.78
CA TYR A 16 -15.69 1.75 5.77
C TYR A 16 -16.41 0.73 4.89
N ARG A 17 -17.22 -0.17 5.48
CA ARG A 17 -18.03 -1.13 4.73
C ARG A 17 -19.01 -0.45 3.78
N ALA A 18 -19.68 0.61 4.24
CA ALA A 18 -20.57 1.40 3.39
C ALA A 18 -19.82 2.07 2.22
N TYR A 19 -18.63 2.59 2.47
CA TYR A 19 -17.76 3.17 1.45
C TYR A 19 -17.35 2.14 0.38
N ILE A 20 -16.86 0.96 0.80
CA ILE A 20 -16.49 -0.12 -0.12
C ILE A 20 -17.70 -0.62 -0.92
N ALA A 21 -18.86 -0.78 -0.27
CA ALA A 21 -20.09 -1.19 -0.95
C ALA A 21 -20.48 -0.19 -2.06
N LYS A 22 -20.33 1.12 -1.81
CA LYS A 22 -20.57 2.16 -2.81
C LYS A 22 -19.59 2.08 -4.00
N ILE A 23 -18.32 1.78 -3.74
CA ILE A 23 -17.31 1.56 -4.80
C ILE A 23 -17.63 0.32 -5.63
N MET A 24 -17.98 -0.79 -4.98
CA MET A 24 -18.29 -2.03 -5.69
C MET A 24 -19.55 -1.84 -6.56
N ALA A 25 -20.57 -1.15 -6.05
CA ALA A 25 -21.77 -0.83 -6.82
C ALA A 25 -21.47 0.01 -8.08
N SER A 26 -20.51 0.94 -8.03
CA SER A 26 -20.12 1.72 -9.22
C SER A 26 -19.28 0.92 -10.22
N LYS A 27 -18.46 -0.04 -9.75
CA LYS A 27 -17.63 -0.91 -10.62
C LYS A 27 -18.45 -1.94 -11.39
N VAL A 28 -19.47 -2.54 -10.77
CA VAL A 28 -20.36 -3.53 -11.41
C VAL A 28 -20.99 -2.97 -12.69
N ASN A 29 -21.18 -1.65 -12.77
CA ASN A 29 -21.81 -1.00 -13.91
C ASN A 29 -20.86 -0.73 -15.10
N HIS A 30 -19.54 -0.92 -14.98
CA HIS A 30 -18.60 -0.31 -15.94
C HIS A 30 -17.41 -1.12 -16.50
N LYS A 31 -17.16 -2.42 -16.20
CA LYS A 31 -16.13 -3.17 -16.95
C LYS A 31 -16.13 -4.69 -16.73
N ALA A 32 -15.62 -5.41 -17.73
CA ALA A 32 -15.12 -6.78 -17.55
C ALA A 32 -13.88 -6.75 -16.64
N THR A 33 -13.96 -7.42 -15.49
CA THR A 33 -12.84 -7.56 -14.54
C THR A 33 -11.78 -8.47 -15.17
N ARG A 34 -10.56 -7.95 -15.40
CA ARG A 34 -9.43 -8.81 -15.77
C ARG A 34 -9.04 -9.68 -14.56
N PRO A 35 -8.61 -10.94 -14.78
CA PRO A 35 -8.04 -11.74 -13.69
C PRO A 35 -6.79 -11.03 -13.12
N ALA A 36 -6.51 -11.29 -11.84
CA ALA A 36 -5.29 -10.81 -11.20
C ALA A 36 -4.07 -11.44 -11.88
N SER A 37 -3.00 -10.67 -12.05
CA SER A 37 -1.71 -11.15 -12.55
C SER A 37 -1.00 -11.99 -11.49
N ASN A 38 -0.07 -12.85 -11.89
CA ASN A 38 0.70 -13.67 -10.94
C ASN A 38 1.51 -12.78 -9.99
N ARG A 39 2.05 -11.66 -10.47
CA ARG A 39 2.75 -10.69 -9.63
C ARG A 39 1.85 -10.04 -8.57
N SER A 40 0.59 -9.74 -8.92
CA SER A 40 -0.38 -9.23 -7.95
C SER A 40 -0.79 -10.29 -6.93
N LEU A 41 -0.94 -11.54 -7.36
CA LEU A 41 -1.25 -12.67 -6.46
C LEU A 41 -0.11 -12.89 -5.47
N PHE A 42 1.13 -12.95 -5.96
CA PHE A 42 2.31 -13.07 -5.12
C PHE A 42 2.45 -11.93 -4.13
N GLY A 43 2.18 -10.68 -4.54
CA GLY A 43 2.21 -9.55 -3.63
C GLY A 43 1.34 -9.77 -2.39
N GLY A 44 0.11 -10.27 -2.58
CA GLY A 44 -0.80 -10.59 -1.48
C GLY A 44 -0.37 -11.81 -0.66
N GLU A 45 0.14 -12.86 -1.31
CA GLU A 45 0.66 -14.06 -0.62
C GLU A 45 1.87 -13.72 0.26
N ALA A 46 2.80 -12.95 -0.29
CA ALA A 46 4.01 -12.55 0.38
C ALA A 46 3.72 -11.57 1.53
N GLU A 47 2.74 -10.66 1.38
CA GLU A 47 2.23 -9.85 2.49
C GLU A 47 1.70 -10.74 3.61
N GLN A 48 0.84 -11.73 3.31
CA GLN A 48 0.27 -12.61 4.31
C GLN A 48 1.35 -13.40 5.07
N ILE A 49 2.32 -13.97 4.36
CA ILE A 49 3.45 -14.68 4.97
C ILE A 49 4.27 -13.77 5.88
N VAL A 50 4.57 -12.55 5.43
CA VAL A 50 5.30 -11.55 6.24
C VAL A 50 4.48 -11.16 7.48
N ARG A 51 3.16 -11.00 7.38
CA ARG A 51 2.30 -10.71 8.53
C ARG A 51 2.36 -11.83 9.56
N GLU A 52 2.34 -13.09 9.12
CA GLU A 52 2.45 -14.24 10.03
C GLU A 52 3.83 -14.34 10.67
N TRP A 53 4.89 -14.04 9.92
CA TRP A 53 6.24 -13.92 10.47
C TRP A 53 6.35 -12.80 11.51
N LEU A 54 5.81 -11.60 11.21
CA LEU A 54 5.76 -10.48 12.16
C LEU A 54 4.96 -10.83 13.42
N ALA A 55 3.89 -11.63 13.28
CA ALA A 55 3.05 -12.05 14.38
C ALA A 55 3.80 -12.91 15.44
N GLN A 56 4.94 -13.48 15.09
CA GLN A 56 5.81 -14.21 16.02
C GLN A 56 6.49 -13.28 17.04
N PHE A 57 6.69 -12.01 16.67
CA PHE A 57 7.33 -10.99 17.51
C PHE A 57 6.31 -10.02 18.13
N HIS A 58 5.17 -9.83 17.45
CA HIS A 58 4.22 -8.77 17.75
C HIS A 58 2.77 -9.25 17.71
N PRO A 59 1.93 -8.92 18.71
CA PRO A 59 0.49 -9.06 18.56
C PRO A 59 -0.01 -7.99 17.57
N LEU A 60 -0.14 -8.36 16.30
CA LEU A 60 -0.63 -7.47 15.25
C LEU A 60 -2.09 -7.09 15.49
N SER A 61 -2.42 -5.83 15.22
CA SER A 61 -3.76 -5.28 15.34
C SER A 61 -4.55 -5.47 14.05
N ASP A 62 -5.83 -5.81 14.19
CA ASP A 62 -6.80 -5.80 13.08
C ASP A 62 -7.17 -4.37 12.65
N ARG A 63 -6.84 -3.36 13.47
CA ARG A 63 -7.07 -1.95 13.15
C ARG A 63 -6.01 -1.43 12.19
N ARG A 64 -6.13 -1.85 10.93
CA ARG A 64 -5.17 -1.53 9.86
C ARG A 64 -5.70 -0.57 8.80
N TYR A 65 -6.92 -0.06 8.96
CA TYR A 65 -7.52 0.87 8.01
C TYR A 65 -7.50 2.29 8.60
N VAL A 66 -6.86 3.20 7.88
CA VAL A 66 -6.73 4.61 8.23
C VAL A 66 -7.70 5.42 7.39
N GLU A 67 -8.62 6.07 8.08
CA GLU A 67 -9.58 7.01 7.53
C GLU A 67 -9.12 8.43 7.85
N TYR A 68 -9.16 9.34 6.87
CA TYR A 68 -8.77 10.74 7.07
C TYR A 68 -9.42 11.68 6.06
N ASP A 69 -9.64 12.93 6.47
CA ASP A 69 -9.99 14.03 5.58
C ASP A 69 -8.71 14.74 5.14
N GLU A 70 -8.44 14.78 3.84
CA GLU A 70 -7.34 15.55 3.25
C GLU A 70 -7.86 16.86 2.66
N ARG A 71 -7.16 17.95 2.95
CA ARG A 71 -7.49 19.26 2.38
C ARG A 71 -6.97 19.40 0.96
N MET A 72 -7.91 19.47 0.01
CA MET A 72 -7.68 19.72 -1.41
C MET A 72 -8.21 21.11 -1.77
N GLY A 73 -7.33 22.12 -1.75
CA GLY A 73 -7.73 23.52 -1.91
C GLY A 73 -8.65 24.00 -0.79
N LYS A 74 -9.91 24.33 -1.13
CA LYS A 74 -10.94 24.76 -0.16
C LYS A 74 -11.81 23.61 0.38
N GLN A 75 -11.70 22.42 -0.21
CA GLN A 75 -12.54 21.27 0.15
C GLN A 75 -11.77 20.27 1.01
N LEU A 76 -12.50 19.53 1.83
CA LEU A 76 -12.00 18.35 2.53
C LEU A 76 -12.51 17.11 1.80
N GLN A 77 -11.62 16.16 1.56
CA GLN A 77 -11.93 14.92 0.88
C GLN A 77 -11.60 13.74 1.80
N ARG A 78 -12.61 12.92 2.08
CA ARG A 78 -12.45 11.67 2.84
C ARG A 78 -11.68 10.66 1.99
N LYS A 79 -10.62 10.11 2.58
CA LYS A 79 -9.78 9.06 2.01
C LYS A 79 -9.63 7.91 2.99
N TYR A 80 -9.36 6.74 2.43
CA TYR A 80 -9.09 5.51 3.16
C TYR A 80 -7.77 4.94 2.67
N ARG A 81 -6.95 4.44 3.60
CA ARG A 81 -5.71 3.73 3.34
C ARG A 81 -5.69 2.45 4.16
N GLU A 82 -5.36 1.35 3.52
CA GLU A 82 -5.03 0.10 4.20
C GLU A 82 -3.54 0.08 4.52
N LEU A 83 -3.20 -0.45 5.69
CA LEU A 83 -1.84 -0.71 6.13
C LEU A 83 -1.62 -2.22 6.13
N ASP A 84 -0.46 -2.66 5.67
CA ASP A 84 -0.19 -4.10 5.53
C ASP A 84 -0.15 -4.76 6.91
N ALA A 85 0.57 -4.15 7.87
CA ALA A 85 0.47 -4.54 9.27
C ALA A 85 0.60 -3.36 10.24
N VAL A 86 -0.01 -3.51 11.41
CA VAL A 86 0.06 -2.56 12.53
C VAL A 86 0.32 -3.33 13.80
N TYR A 87 1.28 -2.88 14.60
CA TYR A 87 1.44 -3.30 15.98
C TYR A 87 1.17 -2.10 16.90
N GLU A 88 0.13 -2.22 17.73
CA GLU A 88 -0.19 -1.24 18.76
C GLU A 88 0.53 -1.62 20.07
N TYR A 89 1.69 -1.01 20.34
CA TYR A 89 2.40 -1.25 21.60
C TYR A 89 1.57 -0.79 22.80
N ASP A 90 1.02 0.42 22.68
CA ASP A 90 0.10 1.07 23.61
C ASP A 90 -0.68 2.17 22.88
N ALA A 91 -1.53 2.90 23.60
CA ALA A 91 -2.35 3.98 23.02
C ALA A 91 -1.55 5.18 22.48
N GLN A 92 -0.24 5.24 22.70
CA GLN A 92 0.64 6.33 22.29
C GLN A 92 1.72 5.92 21.29
N HIS A 93 1.99 4.61 21.17
CA HIS A 93 3.08 4.04 20.37
C HIS A 93 2.58 2.98 19.40
N TYR A 94 2.60 3.29 18.11
CA TYR A 94 2.25 2.36 17.04
C TYR A 94 3.50 2.03 16.22
N HIS A 95 3.56 0.81 15.68
CA HIS A 95 4.50 0.40 14.66
C HIS A 95 3.72 0.04 13.41
N VAL A 96 4.01 0.68 12.29
CA VAL A 96 3.40 0.35 11.00
C VAL A 96 4.40 -0.33 10.09
N PHE A 97 3.93 -1.32 9.34
CA PHE A 97 4.72 -2.08 8.40
C PHE A 97 4.12 -1.94 7.00
N GLU A 98 4.99 -1.72 6.02
CA GLU A 98 4.64 -1.76 4.60
C GLU A 98 5.47 -2.87 3.96
N VAL A 99 4.85 -3.74 3.19
CA VAL A 99 5.48 -4.83 2.45
C VAL A 99 5.57 -4.45 0.97
N LYS A 100 6.74 -4.64 0.38
CA LYS A 100 6.97 -4.39 -1.04
C LYS A 100 7.82 -5.50 -1.64
N ALA A 101 7.22 -6.29 -2.52
CA ALA A 101 7.93 -7.21 -3.41
C ALA A 101 8.41 -6.47 -4.66
N THR A 102 9.72 -6.45 -4.91
CA THR A 102 10.27 -5.72 -6.05
C THR A 102 11.67 -6.18 -6.44
N SER A 103 12.00 -6.02 -7.72
CA SER A 103 13.35 -6.14 -8.28
C SER A 103 14.03 -4.78 -8.50
N GLN A 104 13.41 -3.68 -8.07
CA GLN A 104 13.89 -2.32 -8.36
C GLN A 104 14.21 -1.52 -7.10
N VAL A 105 15.44 -0.99 -6.99
CA VAL A 105 15.88 -0.13 -5.88
C VAL A 105 14.99 1.09 -5.68
N ARG A 106 14.50 1.71 -6.77
CA ARG A 106 13.62 2.90 -6.68
C ARG A 106 12.32 2.63 -5.89
N SER A 107 11.88 1.38 -5.82
CA SER A 107 10.71 0.97 -5.04
C SER A 107 10.94 1.12 -3.53
N ILE A 108 12.19 1.00 -3.05
CA ILE A 108 12.56 1.28 -1.65
C ILE A 108 12.25 2.74 -1.31
N GLY A 109 12.72 3.67 -2.14
CA GLY A 109 12.45 5.10 -1.99
C GLY A 109 10.96 5.43 -2.05
N ARG A 110 10.18 4.76 -2.92
CA ARG A 110 8.71 4.90 -2.98
C ARG A 110 8.05 4.42 -1.70
N GLY A 111 8.38 3.22 -1.23
CA GLY A 111 7.84 2.65 0.01
C GLY A 111 8.14 3.52 1.23
N LEU A 112 9.36 4.04 1.34
CA LEU A 112 9.73 4.97 2.42
C LEU A 112 8.95 6.29 2.38
N ARG A 113 8.66 6.83 1.18
CA ARG A 113 7.79 8.00 1.03
C ARG A 113 6.35 7.70 1.45
N GLN A 114 5.80 6.57 1.03
CA GLN A 114 4.46 6.12 1.44
C GLN A 114 4.37 5.99 2.97
N LEU A 115 5.37 5.35 3.60
CA LEU A 115 5.46 5.27 5.06
C LEU A 115 5.60 6.64 5.73
N SER A 116 6.30 7.59 5.10
CA SER A 116 6.41 8.97 5.60
C SER A 116 5.06 9.69 5.60
N GLU A 117 4.25 9.44 4.57
CA GLU A 117 2.90 9.97 4.48
C GLU A 117 1.99 9.33 5.53
N THR A 118 2.02 8.00 5.67
CA THR A 118 1.32 7.26 6.72
C THR A 118 1.67 7.78 8.11
N HIS A 119 2.96 7.96 8.40
CA HIS A 119 3.44 8.55 9.65
C HIS A 119 2.85 9.95 9.88
N SER A 120 2.82 10.80 8.85
CA SER A 120 2.28 12.16 8.94
C SER A 120 0.77 12.20 9.21
N ILE A 121 0.02 11.22 8.70
CA ILE A 121 -1.41 11.06 8.96
C ILE A 121 -1.62 10.56 10.40
N LEU A 122 -0.98 9.44 10.76
CA LEU A 122 -1.19 8.80 12.06
C LEU A 122 -0.72 9.65 13.24
N ARG A 123 0.34 10.45 13.08
CA ARG A 123 0.82 11.35 14.15
C ARG A 123 -0.18 12.42 14.59
N THR A 124 -1.27 12.60 13.87
CA THR A 124 -2.37 13.46 14.31
C THR A 124 -3.19 12.87 15.45
N VAL A 125 -3.13 11.54 15.65
CA VAL A 125 -3.90 10.81 16.67
C VAL A 125 -3.05 9.86 17.53
N VAL A 126 -1.86 9.46 17.08
CA VAL A 126 -0.90 8.64 17.82
C VAL A 126 0.44 9.38 17.94
N PRO A 127 0.89 9.79 19.14
CA PRO A 127 2.08 10.64 19.27
C PRO A 127 3.37 10.05 18.71
N HIS A 128 3.56 8.73 18.82
CA HIS A 128 4.74 8.02 18.36
C HIS A 128 4.36 6.91 17.37
N VAL A 129 4.92 7.00 16.16
CA VAL A 129 4.67 6.02 15.09
C VAL A 129 6.02 5.58 14.53
N ALA A 130 6.45 4.37 14.87
CA ALA A 130 7.58 3.70 14.22
C ALA A 130 7.11 3.12 12.88
N ARG A 131 8.02 3.04 11.89
CA ARG A 131 7.69 2.57 10.55
C ARG A 131 8.78 1.67 9.99
N THR A 132 8.39 0.52 9.46
CA THR A 132 9.33 -0.41 8.83
C THR A 132 8.86 -0.78 7.43
N LEU A 133 9.75 -0.64 6.45
CA LEU A 133 9.55 -1.21 5.13
C LEU A 133 10.09 -2.63 5.13
N ILE A 134 9.24 -3.61 4.87
CA ILE A 134 9.64 -4.98 4.57
C ILE A 134 9.82 -5.09 3.05
N LEU A 135 11.07 -5.14 2.61
CA LEU A 135 11.45 -5.27 1.22
C LEU A 135 11.63 -6.73 0.88
N ILE A 136 10.73 -7.29 0.08
CA ILE A 136 10.90 -8.63 -0.50
C ILE A 136 11.69 -8.46 -1.79
N ASP A 137 12.95 -8.85 -1.74
CA ASP A 137 13.90 -8.72 -2.84
C ASP A 137 13.65 -9.83 -3.86
N THR A 138 12.99 -9.48 -4.95
CA THR A 138 12.68 -10.41 -6.05
C THR A 138 13.72 -10.35 -7.18
N GLY A 139 14.94 -9.88 -6.90
CA GLY A 139 16.03 -9.82 -7.88
C GLY A 139 16.52 -8.39 -8.15
N ILE A 140 16.71 -7.59 -7.10
CA ILE A 140 17.42 -6.32 -7.21
C ILE A 140 18.87 -6.60 -7.59
N ILE A 141 19.34 -5.94 -8.66
CA ILE A 141 20.69 -6.11 -9.19
C ILE A 141 21.78 -5.89 -8.11
N SER A 142 22.72 -6.83 -8.04
CA SER A 142 23.86 -6.80 -7.12
C SER A 142 24.99 -5.89 -7.63
N ASP A 143 25.95 -5.55 -6.77
CA ASP A 143 27.12 -4.75 -7.18
C ASP A 143 27.97 -5.50 -8.21
N GLU A 144 28.11 -6.82 -8.07
CA GLU A 144 28.83 -7.68 -9.01
C GLU A 144 28.13 -7.73 -10.37
N GLU A 145 26.79 -7.83 -10.38
CA GLU A 145 25.99 -7.80 -11.59
C GLU A 145 26.04 -6.44 -12.28
N VAL A 146 26.03 -5.34 -11.53
CA VAL A 146 26.25 -3.99 -12.08
C VAL A 146 27.62 -3.88 -12.73
N VAL A 147 28.69 -4.38 -12.09
CA VAL A 147 30.04 -4.37 -12.67
C VAL A 147 30.07 -5.16 -14.00
N ALA A 148 29.46 -6.34 -14.03
CA ALA A 148 29.38 -7.15 -15.24
C ALA A 148 28.58 -6.45 -16.35
N LEU A 149 27.43 -5.86 -16.02
CA LEU A 149 26.59 -5.10 -16.96
C LEU A 149 27.33 -3.91 -17.55
N MET A 150 28.07 -3.15 -16.73
CA MET A 150 28.82 -1.97 -17.18
C MET A 150 30.05 -2.33 -18.05
N GLN A 151 30.46 -3.59 -18.07
CA GLN A 151 31.52 -4.11 -18.95
C GLN A 151 30.97 -4.69 -20.26
N SER A 152 29.65 -4.83 -20.40
CA SER A 152 29.00 -5.38 -21.58
C SER A 152 28.83 -4.34 -22.70
N ASP A 153 28.62 -4.82 -23.93
CA ASP A 153 28.31 -3.95 -25.08
C ASP A 153 26.95 -3.22 -24.94
N GLU A 154 26.08 -3.70 -24.04
CA GLU A 154 24.76 -3.14 -23.74
C GLU A 154 24.75 -2.25 -22.49
N ALA A 155 25.92 -1.81 -22.01
CA ALA A 155 26.04 -1.01 -20.80
C ALA A 155 25.20 0.29 -20.87
N PRO A 156 24.36 0.57 -19.85
CA PRO A 156 23.65 1.84 -19.77
C PRO A 156 24.63 3.00 -19.52
N PHE A 157 24.21 4.22 -19.84
CA PHE A 157 25.04 5.43 -19.64
C PHE A 157 25.38 5.68 -18.16
N HIS A 158 24.48 5.29 -17.26
CA HIS A 158 24.68 5.36 -15.81
C HIS A 158 24.52 3.96 -15.20
N ALA A 159 25.42 3.62 -14.28
CA ALA A 159 25.33 2.38 -13.52
C ALA A 159 23.97 2.32 -12.78
N PRO A 160 23.23 1.20 -12.88
CA PRO A 160 22.04 1.00 -12.08
C PRO A 160 22.36 1.08 -10.59
N ALA A 161 21.41 1.60 -9.80
CA ALA A 161 21.54 1.61 -8.35
C ALA A 161 21.36 0.21 -7.77
N THR A 162 22.11 -0.11 -6.72
CA THR A 162 22.00 -1.35 -5.93
C THR A 162 21.42 -1.04 -4.55
N ILE A 163 21.05 -2.08 -3.79
CA ILE A 163 20.67 -1.90 -2.37
C ILE A 163 21.81 -1.22 -1.62
N ARG A 164 23.05 -1.66 -1.84
CA ARG A 164 24.23 -1.10 -1.18
C ARG A 164 24.40 0.38 -1.49
N SER A 165 24.31 0.78 -2.76
CA SER A 165 24.45 2.18 -3.16
C SER A 165 23.33 3.05 -2.56
N PHE A 166 22.10 2.55 -2.52
CA PHE A 166 20.96 3.25 -1.91
C PHE A 166 21.17 3.53 -0.42
N PHE A 167 21.62 2.53 0.35
CA PHE A 167 21.85 2.71 1.78
C PHE A 167 23.15 3.43 2.11
N ALA A 168 24.12 3.49 1.18
CA ALA A 168 25.25 4.40 1.32
C ALA A 168 24.80 5.87 1.29
N GLU A 169 23.84 6.22 0.43
CA GLU A 169 23.23 7.56 0.37
C GLU A 169 22.24 7.82 1.53
N ASN A 170 21.62 6.76 2.05
CA ASN A 170 20.59 6.80 3.10
C ASN A 170 21.06 6.15 4.41
N ASN A 171 22.31 6.37 4.81
CA ASN A 171 22.97 5.70 5.94
C ASN A 171 22.32 5.95 7.33
N HIS A 172 21.40 6.89 7.42
CA HIS A 172 20.62 7.19 8.61
C HIS A 172 19.43 6.23 8.80
N ILE A 173 19.10 5.41 7.79
CA ILE A 173 18.06 4.40 7.85
C ILE A 173 18.74 3.04 8.01
N PRO A 174 18.57 2.36 9.15
CA PRO A 174 19.12 1.03 9.33
C PRO A 174 18.46 0.04 8.38
N LEU A 175 19.29 -0.79 7.76
CA LEU A 175 18.90 -1.96 6.98
C LEU A 175 19.21 -3.21 7.81
N TYR A 176 18.22 -4.09 7.94
CA TYR A 176 18.35 -5.40 8.56
C TYR A 176 18.10 -6.48 7.52
N ASP A 177 18.77 -7.62 7.64
CA ASP A 177 18.29 -8.84 7.01
C ASP A 177 17.18 -9.46 7.89
N SER A 178 16.25 -10.19 7.26
CA SER A 178 15.11 -10.88 7.89
C SER A 178 15.50 -11.65 9.16
N VAL A 179 16.64 -12.37 9.12
CA VAL A 179 17.15 -13.22 10.20
C VAL A 179 17.68 -12.45 11.40
N ASP A 180 18.15 -11.22 11.17
CA ASP A 180 18.74 -10.35 12.20
C ASP A 180 17.74 -9.31 12.72
N TYR A 181 16.52 -9.29 12.16
CA TYR A 181 15.54 -8.29 12.53
C TYR A 181 15.06 -8.47 13.97
N GLN A 182 15.38 -7.47 14.79
CA GLN A 182 14.82 -7.31 16.11
C GLN A 182 14.10 -5.97 16.19
N PRO A 183 12.79 -5.96 16.46
CA PRO A 183 12.03 -4.74 16.57
C PRO A 183 12.53 -3.86 17.72
N ASP A 184 12.93 -2.62 17.42
CA ASP A 184 13.32 -1.62 18.42
C ASP A 184 12.40 -0.40 18.35
N ARG A 185 11.75 -0.10 19.48
CA ARG A 185 10.83 1.03 19.64
C ARG A 185 11.50 2.40 19.48
N GLN A 186 12.82 2.48 19.66
CA GLN A 186 13.56 3.73 19.53
C GLN A 186 13.85 4.07 18.07
N ILE A 187 13.74 3.10 17.18
CA ILE A 187 14.00 3.27 15.76
C ILE A 187 12.74 3.81 15.07
N ALA A 188 12.79 5.08 14.68
CA ALA A 188 11.67 5.74 14.04
C ALA A 188 11.38 5.19 12.63
N VAL A 189 12.41 4.77 11.90
CA VAL A 189 12.29 4.19 10.55
C VAL A 189 13.36 3.14 10.31
N SER A 190 13.00 2.01 9.71
CA SER A 190 13.93 0.97 9.28
C SER A 190 13.48 0.28 8.00
N VAL A 191 14.41 -0.46 7.38
CA VAL A 191 14.11 -1.39 6.29
C VAL A 191 14.57 -2.77 6.69
N VAL A 192 13.75 -3.78 6.40
CA VAL A 192 14.12 -5.20 6.54
C VAL A 192 14.12 -5.80 5.15
N ARG A 193 15.24 -6.40 4.74
CA ARG A 193 15.34 -7.16 3.50
C ARG A 193 14.94 -8.60 3.74
N PHE A 194 13.99 -9.07 2.96
CA PHE A 194 13.63 -10.45 2.79
C PHE A 194 14.14 -10.93 1.43
N PRO A 195 15.19 -11.75 1.38
CA PRO A 195 15.50 -12.52 0.18
C PRO A 195 14.27 -13.33 -0.26
N LEU A 196 14.02 -13.43 -1.57
CA LEU A 196 12.92 -14.25 -2.09
C LEU A 196 12.97 -15.70 -1.57
N ALA A 197 14.18 -16.26 -1.42
CA ALA A 197 14.38 -17.60 -0.88
C ALA A 197 13.80 -17.78 0.53
N ASP A 198 13.90 -16.76 1.38
CA ASP A 198 13.38 -16.81 2.75
C ASP A 198 11.84 -16.81 2.75
N ILE A 199 11.21 -16.04 1.86
CA ILE A 199 9.75 -16.05 1.67
C ILE A 199 9.28 -17.41 1.17
N CYS A 200 9.98 -18.00 0.20
CA CYS A 200 9.67 -19.35 -0.29
C CYS A 200 9.79 -20.39 0.83
N ALA A 201 10.84 -20.32 1.66
CA ALA A 201 11.02 -21.24 2.78
C ALA A 201 9.91 -21.10 3.83
N LEU A 202 9.48 -19.88 4.12
CA LEU A 202 8.34 -19.63 5.02
C LEU A 202 7.03 -20.17 4.44
N ALA A 203 6.78 -19.96 3.14
CA ALA A 203 5.59 -20.47 2.45
C ALA A 203 5.55 -22.01 2.49
N GLU A 204 6.68 -22.66 2.19
CA GLU A 204 6.79 -24.12 2.22
C GLU A 204 6.52 -24.67 3.62
N ALA A 205 7.06 -24.03 4.66
CA ALA A 205 6.80 -24.41 6.06
C ALA A 205 5.31 -24.30 6.45
N GLN A 206 4.54 -23.46 5.74
CA GLN A 206 3.10 -23.27 5.92
C GLN A 206 2.24 -24.10 4.94
N GLY A 207 2.86 -24.80 3.99
CA GLY A 207 2.15 -25.53 2.93
C GLY A 207 1.45 -24.61 1.92
N ILE A 208 1.96 -23.39 1.73
CA ILE A 208 1.45 -22.40 0.77
C ILE A 208 2.25 -22.50 -0.53
N GLU A 209 1.55 -22.67 -1.64
CA GLU A 209 2.15 -22.58 -2.98
C GLU A 209 2.12 -21.12 -3.46
N LEU A 210 3.28 -20.59 -3.84
CA LEU A 210 3.44 -19.20 -4.28
C LEU A 210 3.35 -19.08 -5.80
N HIS A 211 2.74 -18.00 -6.29
CA HIS A 211 2.64 -17.72 -7.73
C HIS A 211 3.94 -17.16 -8.31
N LEU A 212 5.02 -17.93 -8.40
CA LEU A 212 6.36 -17.44 -8.79
C LEU A 212 6.57 -17.13 -10.28
N ASP A 213 5.64 -17.54 -11.15
CA ASP A 213 5.77 -17.41 -12.61
C ASP A 213 5.31 -16.01 -13.08
N TRP A 214 6.17 -15.01 -12.89
CA TRP A 214 5.94 -13.62 -13.32
C TRP A 214 7.10 -13.05 -14.16
N SER A 215 8.01 -13.88 -14.68
CA SER A 215 9.21 -13.40 -15.41
C SER A 215 8.86 -12.59 -16.66
N ASP A 216 7.70 -12.89 -17.26
CA ASP A 216 7.20 -12.24 -18.48
C ASP A 216 6.19 -11.11 -18.18
N GLU A 217 5.83 -10.93 -16.91
CA GLU A 217 5.02 -9.81 -16.45
C GLU A 217 5.97 -8.65 -16.12
N ASP A 218 6.03 -7.64 -17.01
CA ASP A 218 6.70 -6.37 -16.68
C ASP A 218 6.21 -5.91 -15.30
N GLU A 219 7.13 -5.60 -14.38
CA GLU A 219 6.78 -4.88 -13.15
C GLU A 219 5.98 -3.66 -13.58
N ASP A 220 4.68 -3.62 -13.22
CA ASP A 220 3.65 -2.75 -13.80
C ASP A 220 4.27 -1.51 -14.45
N PRO A 221 4.18 -1.35 -15.80
CA PRO A 221 4.72 -0.18 -16.48
C PRO A 221 4.18 1.01 -15.72
N GLU A 222 5.08 1.92 -15.33
CA GLU A 222 4.83 3.02 -14.39
C GLU A 222 3.33 3.24 -14.22
N GLU A 223 2.78 3.04 -13.02
CA GLU A 223 1.65 3.88 -12.64
C GLU A 223 2.17 5.32 -12.77
N VAL A 224 2.17 5.86 -14.00
CA VAL A 224 2.04 7.28 -14.32
C VAL A 224 0.99 7.66 -13.35
N GLU A 225 1.34 8.38 -12.27
CA GLU A 225 0.48 8.64 -11.11
C GLU A 225 -0.94 8.78 -11.62
N THR A 226 -1.68 7.65 -11.68
CA THR A 226 -2.98 7.71 -12.31
C THR A 226 -3.71 8.50 -11.27
N PRO A 227 -4.22 9.71 -11.60
CA PRO A 227 -4.80 10.57 -10.59
C PRO A 227 -5.71 9.68 -9.77
N ALA A 228 -5.41 9.59 -8.47
CA ALA A 228 -5.85 8.51 -7.57
C ALA A 228 -7.21 7.97 -8.01
N PRO A 229 -7.39 6.64 -8.13
CA PRO A 229 -8.55 6.02 -8.75
C PRO A 229 -9.78 6.81 -8.37
N THR A 230 -10.38 7.44 -9.39
CA THR A 230 -11.30 8.57 -9.31
C THR A 230 -11.97 8.62 -7.96
N THR A 231 -11.47 9.50 -7.09
CA THR A 231 -12.14 9.79 -5.83
C THR A 231 -13.60 10.11 -6.12
N TYR A 232 -14.49 9.16 -5.82
CA TYR A 232 -15.91 9.35 -6.03
C TYR A 232 -16.41 10.34 -4.98
N THR A 233 -16.63 11.55 -5.44
CA THR A 233 -17.37 12.61 -4.76
C THR A 233 -18.76 12.09 -4.40
N SER A 234 -19.11 12.11 -3.11
CA SER A 234 -20.50 12.36 -2.73
C SER A 234 -20.67 13.88 -2.69
N HIS A 235 -20.93 14.49 -3.85
CA HIS A 235 -21.61 15.77 -3.84
C HIS A 235 -23.09 15.47 -3.60
N ASP A 236 -23.52 15.56 -2.34
CA ASP A 236 -24.91 15.84 -2.03
C ASP A 236 -24.92 17.03 -1.07
N ALA A 237 -24.83 18.21 -1.69
CA ALA A 237 -25.13 19.50 -1.10
C ALA A 237 -25.54 20.44 -2.22
N SER A 238 -26.76 20.25 -2.73
CA SER A 238 -27.53 21.34 -3.32
C SER A 238 -29.00 21.07 -3.05
N ASP A 239 -29.50 21.71 -2.00
CA ASP A 239 -30.92 22.02 -1.91
C ASP A 239 -31.19 23.20 -2.86
N THR A 240 -32.36 23.14 -3.49
CA THR A 240 -33.07 24.14 -4.33
C THR A 240 -32.76 24.27 -5.84
N SER A 241 -33.83 23.92 -6.60
CA SER A 241 -34.29 24.39 -7.93
C SER A 241 -33.38 24.23 -9.15
N ASP A 242 -33.68 23.26 -10.03
CA ASP A 242 -34.68 23.43 -11.10
C ASP A 242 -34.97 22.10 -11.83
N ASP A 243 -36.20 22.01 -12.32
CA ASP A 243 -36.78 20.92 -13.11
C ASP A 243 -36.01 20.63 -14.41
N ASP A 244 -35.74 19.34 -14.68
CA ASP A 244 -35.97 18.64 -15.97
C ASP A 244 -35.17 17.33 -16.04
N ASN A 245 -35.50 16.36 -15.18
CA ASN A 245 -35.09 14.98 -15.42
C ASN A 245 -36.20 14.22 -16.18
N PRO A 246 -35.97 13.77 -17.43
CA PRO A 246 -36.97 13.04 -18.23
C PRO A 246 -37.46 11.75 -17.54
N PHE A 247 -36.69 11.21 -16.61
CA PHE A 247 -37.08 10.04 -15.80
C PHE A 247 -38.18 10.39 -14.77
N ALA A 248 -38.14 11.58 -14.17
CA ALA A 248 -39.16 12.04 -13.22
C ALA A 248 -40.49 12.40 -13.92
N ALA A 249 -40.43 12.79 -15.20
CA ALA A 249 -41.61 12.99 -16.04
C ALA A 249 -42.27 11.66 -16.45
N ALA A 250 -41.47 10.63 -16.72
CA ALA A 250 -41.96 9.28 -17.05
C ALA A 250 -42.65 8.61 -15.85
N LEU A 251 -42.12 8.79 -14.63
CA LEU A 251 -42.71 8.22 -13.41
C LEU A 251 -44.08 8.84 -13.07
N ARG A 252 -44.23 10.16 -13.24
CA ARG A 252 -45.53 10.84 -13.04
C ARG A 252 -46.60 10.36 -14.01
N ARG A 253 -46.26 10.17 -15.29
CA ARG A 253 -47.21 9.63 -16.29
C ARG A 253 -47.67 8.20 -15.99
N ALA A 254 -46.83 7.40 -15.33
CA ALA A 254 -47.19 6.04 -14.94
C ALA A 254 -48.10 5.99 -13.71
N MET A 255 -48.07 7.00 -12.84
CA MET A 255 -48.91 7.08 -11.64
C MET A 255 -50.27 7.74 -11.90
N ASP A 256 -50.40 8.57 -12.94
CA ASP A 256 -51.68 9.19 -13.33
C ASP A 256 -52.57 8.28 -14.21
N GLN A 257 -52.13 7.05 -14.51
CA GLN A 257 -52.90 6.06 -15.30
C GLN A 257 -53.40 4.85 -14.48
N SER A 258 -53.43 4.97 -13.14
CA SER A 258 -54.06 3.98 -12.24
C SER A 258 -55.30 4.52 -11.54
#